data_AF-A0A3B6SRL9-F1
#
_entry.id   AF-A0A3B6SRL9-F1
#
_cell.length_a   1.000
_cell.length_b   1.000
_cell.length_c   1.000
_cell.angle_alpha   90.00
_cell.angle_beta   90.00
_cell.angle_gamma   90.00
#
_symmetry.space_group_name_H-M   'P 1'
#
loop_
_entity.id
_entity.type
_entity.pdbx_description
1 polymer ?
#
loop_
_entity_poly.entity_id
_entity_poly.type
_entity_poly.pdbx_seq_one_letter_code
_entity_poly.pdbx_strand_id
1 'polypeptide(L)'
;MLRSGKAPGVGLLHAPFALLPMSFPKVYWEQALELAPLFNELVHRVSLDGDFLQQTLARTKEVDPFTRRLLDIHSKMMELNKKEDIQLGLTRSDYMVDGATDKLLQVELNTISTSSNGLACGVSELHRNLIRHHERELGLDPASVVGNTAITQHAEALATAWAEYNNQSAVVLVVVQAEERYMYDQYWITVALREMYGVTTIRKTMAEIEAEGDLRPDGTLVINGRPVAVVYFRAGYSPADYPSEAEWRARLLIERSSAVKCPSIAHHLVGTKKIQQELAKEKVLERFLDNKSDIENVRKCFAGLWSLENDNIVNSAIKSPELFVLKPQREGGGNNIYGDNLRETLIRLRKDGSNEIAAYILMQRIFPPASPSYLVREGTFVRDNVVSEFGIFGAYLRNKDKVIINDQCGYLLRTKAASLNEGGVVAGYAFLNSIFLT
;
A
#
# COMPACT_ATOMS: atom_id res chain seq x y z
N MET A 1 21.58 -4.64 24.48
CA MET A 1 21.29 -3.43 23.70
C MET A 1 19.82 -3.42 23.35
N LEU A 2 19.07 -2.38 23.72
CA LEU A 2 17.67 -2.22 23.35
C LEU A 2 17.57 -2.15 21.83
N ARG A 3 16.79 -3.07 21.24
CA ARG A 3 16.54 -3.12 19.81
C ARG A 3 15.52 -2.04 19.46
N SER A 4 15.79 -1.24 18.43
CA SER A 4 14.81 -0.29 17.89
C SER A 4 13.50 -1.02 17.55
N GLY A 5 12.35 -0.36 17.75
CA GLY A 5 11.03 -0.92 17.44
C GLY A 5 10.12 -1.22 18.63
N LYS A 6 10.65 -1.34 19.86
CA LYS A 6 9.84 -1.55 21.09
C LYS A 6 9.71 -0.30 21.95
N ALA A 7 10.78 0.47 22.07
CA ALA A 7 10.82 1.68 22.88
C ALA A 7 11.24 2.87 22.00
N PRO A 8 10.51 4.00 22.05
CA PRO A 8 10.91 5.21 21.34
C PRO A 8 12.19 5.80 21.96
N GLY A 9 12.97 6.50 21.13
CA GLY A 9 14.19 7.21 21.53
C GLY A 9 15.45 6.36 21.67
N VAL A 10 15.41 5.04 21.44
CA VAL A 10 16.56 4.15 21.68
C VAL A 10 16.99 3.41 20.41
N GLY A 11 18.32 3.32 20.19
CA GLY A 11 18.92 2.55 19.10
C GLY A 11 18.57 3.10 17.71
N LEU A 12 18.49 4.43 17.59
CA LEU A 12 18.11 5.09 16.35
C LEU A 12 19.23 4.99 15.32
N LEU A 13 18.83 4.71 14.09
CA LEU A 13 19.66 4.75 12.89
C LEU A 13 18.90 5.51 11.82
N HIS A 14 19.63 6.11 10.87
CA HIS A 14 18.99 6.68 9.70
C HIS A 14 18.31 5.57 8.89
N ALA A 15 17.18 5.87 8.26
CA ALA A 15 16.59 4.96 7.28
C ALA A 15 17.55 4.80 6.07
N PRO A 16 17.63 3.62 5.44
CA PRO A 16 18.44 3.45 4.23
C PRO A 16 17.95 4.35 3.10
N PHE A 17 18.86 5.07 2.44
CA PHE A 17 18.52 6.02 1.38
C PHE A 17 19.57 6.02 0.25
N ALA A 18 19.18 6.39 -0.97
CA ALA A 18 20.11 6.74 -2.04
C ALA A 18 20.70 8.12 -1.78
N LEU A 19 21.97 8.37 -2.08
CA LEU A 19 22.65 9.64 -1.74
C LEU A 19 22.18 10.83 -2.60
N LEU A 20 21.79 10.56 -3.84
CA LEU A 20 21.33 11.55 -4.82
C LEU A 20 20.00 11.07 -5.41
N PRO A 21 19.14 12.01 -5.85
CA PRO A 21 17.84 11.68 -6.42
C PRO A 21 17.97 10.92 -7.74
N MET A 22 16.96 10.12 -8.06
CA MET A 22 16.87 9.43 -9.35
C MET A 22 16.36 10.39 -10.42
N SER A 23 17.04 10.42 -11.58
CA SER A 23 16.51 11.04 -12.80
C SER A 23 15.22 10.33 -13.25
N PHE A 24 14.16 11.09 -13.47
CA PHE A 24 12.86 10.55 -13.84
C PHE A 24 12.17 11.42 -14.90
N PRO A 25 11.82 10.86 -16.07
CA PRO A 25 11.15 11.62 -17.13
C PRO A 25 9.82 12.20 -16.70
N LYS A 26 9.63 13.49 -16.96
CA LYS A 26 8.41 14.24 -16.59
C LYS A 26 7.11 13.61 -17.14
N VAL A 27 7.16 12.99 -18.31
CA VAL A 27 6.00 12.33 -18.92
C VAL A 27 5.42 11.20 -18.05
N TYR A 28 6.27 10.39 -17.40
CA TYR A 28 5.81 9.32 -16.53
C TYR A 28 5.32 9.85 -15.20
N TRP A 29 5.89 10.96 -14.73
CA TRP A 29 5.44 11.64 -13.52
C TRP A 29 4.02 12.16 -13.72
N GLU A 30 3.78 12.93 -14.78
CA GLU A 30 2.45 13.46 -15.12
C GLU A 30 1.43 12.34 -15.32
N GLN A 31 1.79 11.28 -16.06
CA GLN A 31 0.92 10.12 -16.23
C GLN A 31 0.52 9.48 -14.88
N ALA A 32 1.45 9.34 -13.94
CA ALA A 32 1.16 8.75 -12.64
C ALA A 32 0.28 9.66 -11.76
N LEU A 33 0.44 10.98 -11.88
CA LEU A 33 -0.42 11.95 -11.20
C LEU A 33 -1.87 11.87 -11.70
N GLU A 34 -2.06 11.75 -13.01
CA GLU A 34 -3.39 11.59 -13.62
C GLU A 34 -4.09 10.29 -13.20
N LEU A 35 -3.32 9.22 -12.96
CA LEU A 35 -3.84 7.92 -12.55
C LEU A 35 -4.32 7.87 -11.09
N ALA A 36 -3.77 8.69 -10.21
CA ALA A 36 -4.08 8.64 -8.77
C ALA A 36 -5.57 8.82 -8.44
N PRO A 37 -6.28 9.88 -8.90
CA PRO A 37 -7.70 10.03 -8.62
C PRO A 37 -8.57 8.96 -9.29
N LEU A 38 -8.11 8.38 -10.40
CA LEU A 38 -8.80 7.28 -11.07
C LEU A 38 -8.70 5.99 -10.24
N PHE A 39 -7.54 5.68 -9.69
CA PHE A 39 -7.37 4.52 -8.82
C PHE A 39 -8.09 4.68 -7.47
N ASN A 40 -8.12 5.89 -6.91
CA ASN A 40 -8.90 6.19 -5.72
C ASN A 40 -10.40 5.86 -5.94
N GLU A 41 -10.99 6.37 -7.02
CA GLU A 41 -12.39 6.11 -7.37
C GLU A 41 -12.62 4.63 -7.73
N LEU A 42 -11.69 4.00 -8.46
CA LEU A 42 -11.78 2.57 -8.79
C LEU A 42 -11.79 1.72 -7.52
N VAL A 43 -10.88 1.98 -6.57
CA VAL A 43 -10.84 1.24 -5.29
C VAL A 43 -12.15 1.38 -4.56
N HIS A 44 -12.65 2.61 -4.47
CA HIS A 44 -13.91 2.91 -3.82
C HIS A 44 -15.08 2.14 -4.48
N ARG A 45 -15.24 2.23 -5.80
CA ARG A 45 -16.34 1.57 -6.52
C ARG A 45 -16.26 0.05 -6.47
N VAL A 46 -15.07 -0.55 -6.57
CA VAL A 46 -14.89 -2.00 -6.41
C VAL A 46 -15.24 -2.43 -4.99
N SER A 47 -14.94 -1.61 -3.97
CA SER A 47 -15.28 -1.91 -2.58
C SER A 47 -16.78 -1.96 -2.30
N LEU A 48 -17.62 -1.34 -3.15
CA LEU A 48 -19.08 -1.38 -3.05
C LEU A 48 -19.68 -2.66 -3.63
N ASP A 49 -18.97 -3.35 -4.53
CA ASP A 49 -19.44 -4.60 -5.16
C ASP A 49 -18.98 -5.81 -4.32
N GLY A 50 -19.68 -6.02 -3.21
CA GLY A 50 -19.35 -7.10 -2.27
C GLY A 50 -19.45 -8.49 -2.89
N ASP A 51 -20.37 -8.69 -3.83
CA ASP A 51 -20.51 -9.95 -4.56
C ASP A 51 -19.32 -10.20 -5.48
N PHE A 52 -18.84 -9.18 -6.20
CA PHE A 52 -17.61 -9.28 -6.98
C PHE A 52 -16.41 -9.67 -6.12
N LEU A 53 -16.24 -9.04 -4.96
CA LEU A 53 -15.14 -9.37 -4.04
C LEU A 53 -15.21 -10.82 -3.56
N GLN A 54 -16.39 -11.26 -3.10
CA GLN A 54 -16.61 -12.62 -2.59
C GLN A 54 -16.43 -13.67 -3.69
N GLN A 55 -16.99 -13.45 -4.88
CA GLN A 55 -16.89 -14.37 -6.01
C GLN A 55 -15.46 -14.47 -6.54
N THR A 56 -14.77 -13.34 -6.74
CA THR A 56 -13.41 -13.31 -7.27
C THR A 56 -12.41 -14.01 -6.35
N LEU A 57 -12.63 -13.92 -5.04
CA LEU A 57 -11.75 -14.52 -4.02
C LEU A 57 -12.27 -15.86 -3.48
N ALA A 58 -13.36 -16.42 -4.03
CA ALA A 58 -13.98 -17.64 -3.53
C ALA A 58 -13.02 -18.84 -3.55
N ARG A 59 -12.26 -19.03 -4.63
CA ARG A 59 -11.25 -20.09 -4.71
C ARG A 59 -10.06 -19.82 -3.78
N THR A 60 -9.64 -18.56 -3.68
CA THR A 60 -8.58 -18.13 -2.75
C THR A 60 -8.96 -18.45 -1.30
N LYS A 61 -10.23 -18.29 -0.92
CA LYS A 61 -10.78 -18.60 0.40
C LYS A 61 -10.53 -20.05 0.83
N GLU A 62 -10.53 -20.98 -0.11
CA GLU A 62 -10.36 -22.41 0.18
C GLU A 62 -8.93 -22.75 0.60
N VAL A 63 -7.94 -22.01 0.10
CA VAL A 63 -6.52 -22.37 0.19
C VAL A 63 -5.65 -21.37 0.95
N ASP A 64 -6.13 -20.14 1.15
CA ASP A 64 -5.44 -19.15 1.95
C ASP A 64 -6.21 -18.81 3.24
N PRO A 65 -5.78 -19.36 4.40
CA PRO A 65 -6.43 -19.10 5.69
C PRO A 65 -6.52 -17.61 6.05
N PHE A 66 -5.57 -16.79 5.62
CA PHE A 66 -5.56 -15.36 5.93
C PHE A 66 -6.65 -14.62 5.15
N THR A 67 -6.65 -14.72 3.82
CA THR A 67 -7.72 -14.14 2.99
C THR A 67 -9.09 -14.69 3.36
N ARG A 68 -9.20 -15.98 3.74
CA ARG A 68 -10.45 -16.54 4.25
C ARG A 68 -11.02 -15.76 5.43
N ARG A 69 -10.19 -15.47 6.43
CA ARG A 69 -10.62 -14.74 7.62
C ARG A 69 -11.00 -13.30 7.31
N LEU A 70 -10.34 -12.65 6.35
CA LEU A 70 -10.75 -11.33 5.84
C LEU A 70 -12.12 -11.40 5.15
N LEU A 71 -12.34 -12.39 4.29
CA LEU A 71 -13.62 -12.63 3.63
C LEU A 71 -14.75 -12.94 4.63
N ASP A 72 -14.47 -13.69 5.69
CA ASP A 72 -15.46 -14.01 6.72
C ASP A 72 -15.93 -12.75 7.48
N ILE A 73 -15.02 -11.79 7.73
CA ILE A 73 -15.40 -10.49 8.31
C ILE A 73 -16.23 -9.69 7.30
N HIS A 74 -15.84 -9.67 6.03
CA HIS A 74 -16.59 -8.99 4.98
C HIS A 74 -18.01 -9.58 4.82
N SER A 75 -18.16 -10.90 4.80
CA SER A 75 -19.46 -11.57 4.73
C SER A 75 -20.37 -11.15 5.88
N LYS A 76 -19.83 -11.08 7.11
CA LYS A 76 -20.58 -10.56 8.27
C LYS A 76 -21.03 -9.11 8.09
N MET A 77 -20.21 -8.26 7.47
CA MET A 77 -20.62 -6.86 7.22
C MET A 77 -21.73 -6.77 6.17
N MET A 78 -21.70 -7.64 5.16
CA MET A 78 -22.77 -7.77 4.16
C MET A 78 -24.07 -8.29 4.79
N GLU A 79 -24.00 -9.32 5.64
CA GLU A 79 -25.15 -9.88 6.37
C GLU A 79 -25.82 -8.83 7.28
N LEU A 80 -25.03 -7.99 7.93
CA LEU A 80 -25.51 -6.86 8.73
C LEU A 80 -26.08 -5.71 7.88
N ASN A 81 -25.93 -5.78 6.55
CA ASN A 81 -26.23 -4.69 5.61
C ASN A 81 -25.66 -3.36 6.10
N LYS A 82 -24.41 -3.39 6.58
CA LYS A 82 -23.80 -2.26 7.26
C LYS A 82 -23.60 -1.13 6.26
N LYS A 83 -24.27 0.00 6.49
CA LYS A 83 -24.07 1.22 5.72
C LYS A 83 -22.89 2.01 6.27
N GLU A 84 -21.94 2.33 5.41
CA GLU A 84 -20.78 3.18 5.72
C GLU A 84 -20.89 4.45 4.89
N ASP A 85 -21.55 5.46 5.43
CA ASP A 85 -21.75 6.73 4.72
C ASP A 85 -20.42 7.46 4.51
N ILE A 86 -19.54 7.44 5.52
CA ILE A 86 -18.21 8.05 5.45
C ILE A 86 -17.17 6.97 5.14
N GLN A 87 -16.50 7.09 4.00
CA GLN A 87 -15.52 6.10 3.52
C GLN A 87 -14.21 6.81 3.21
N LEU A 88 -13.12 6.34 3.82
CA LEU A 88 -11.77 6.91 3.71
C LEU A 88 -10.81 5.85 3.15
N GLY A 89 -10.04 6.21 2.13
CA GLY A 89 -8.95 5.41 1.59
C GLY A 89 -7.66 6.23 1.52
N LEU A 90 -6.60 5.73 2.15
CA LEU A 90 -5.23 6.24 1.97
C LEU A 90 -4.41 5.18 1.24
N THR A 91 -4.30 5.32 -0.08
CA THR A 91 -3.73 4.31 -0.97
C THR A 91 -2.34 4.69 -1.47
N ARG A 92 -1.63 3.72 -2.03
CA ARG A 92 -0.39 3.96 -2.79
C ARG A 92 -0.35 3.04 -3.99
N SER A 93 -0.39 3.63 -5.17
CA SER A 93 -0.24 2.90 -6.43
C SER A 93 1.24 2.90 -6.82
N ASP A 94 1.84 1.72 -6.90
CA ASP A 94 3.27 1.55 -7.17
C ASP A 94 3.51 1.19 -8.63
N TYR A 95 4.54 1.79 -9.24
CA TYR A 95 4.83 1.66 -10.67
C TYR A 95 6.31 1.46 -10.94
N MET A 96 6.58 0.89 -12.12
CA MET A 96 7.89 0.82 -12.76
C MET A 96 7.76 1.23 -14.22
N VAL A 97 8.76 1.92 -14.75
CA VAL A 97 8.88 2.14 -16.20
C VAL A 97 9.53 0.90 -16.80
N ASP A 98 8.88 0.28 -17.77
CA ASP A 98 9.45 -0.87 -18.48
C ASP A 98 10.41 -0.40 -19.59
N GLY A 99 11.68 -0.77 -19.52
CA GLY A 99 12.71 -0.30 -20.44
C GLY A 99 12.61 -0.85 -21.86
N ALA A 100 11.82 -1.89 -22.10
CA ALA A 100 11.61 -2.44 -23.44
C ALA A 100 10.45 -1.79 -24.18
N THR A 101 9.42 -1.35 -23.45
CA THR A 101 8.19 -0.80 -24.02
C THR A 101 8.00 0.70 -23.76
N ASP A 102 8.86 1.31 -22.93
CA ASP A 102 8.76 2.70 -22.47
C ASP A 102 7.41 3.02 -21.84
N LYS A 103 6.77 2.01 -21.22
CA LYS A 103 5.46 2.12 -20.58
C LYS A 103 5.61 2.24 -19.07
N LEU A 104 4.79 3.12 -18.49
CA LEU A 104 4.57 3.13 -17.06
C LEU A 104 3.62 1.99 -16.68
N LEU A 105 4.11 0.99 -15.95
CA LEU A 105 3.34 -0.19 -15.56
C LEU A 105 3.18 -0.27 -14.03
N GLN A 106 1.94 -0.48 -13.58
CA GLN A 106 1.60 -0.65 -12.18
C GLN A 106 2.10 -2.01 -11.68
N VAL A 107 2.90 -1.97 -10.62
CA VAL A 107 3.42 -3.13 -9.89
C VAL A 107 2.34 -3.71 -8.98
N GLU A 108 1.70 -2.84 -8.19
CA GLU A 108 0.64 -3.18 -7.24
C GLU A 108 -0.11 -1.93 -6.77
N LEU A 109 -1.27 -2.14 -6.16
CA LEU A 109 -2.05 -1.10 -5.50
C LEU A 109 -2.19 -1.43 -4.01
N ASN A 110 -1.61 -0.59 -3.16
CA ASN A 110 -1.63 -0.77 -1.71
C ASN A 110 -2.84 -0.02 -1.15
N THR A 111 -3.77 -0.73 -0.53
CA THR A 111 -4.98 -0.12 0.06
C THR A 111 -4.97 -0.13 1.59
N ILE A 112 -4.01 -0.80 2.22
CA ILE A 112 -3.85 -0.88 3.68
C ILE A 112 -2.43 -0.50 4.10
N SER A 113 -2.29 0.23 5.21
CA SER A 113 -1.01 0.51 5.87
C SER A 113 0.09 1.03 4.93
N THR A 114 -0.27 1.96 4.06
CA THR A 114 0.66 2.59 3.10
C THR A 114 1.73 3.36 3.87
N SER A 115 2.94 2.81 3.86
CA SER A 115 4.04 3.26 4.72
C SER A 115 4.98 4.23 4.01
N SER A 116 5.84 4.89 4.79
CA SER A 116 6.93 5.77 4.34
C SER A 116 6.49 7.12 3.77
N ASN A 117 5.27 7.58 4.06
CA ASN A 117 4.82 8.90 3.62
C ASN A 117 5.62 10.03 4.30
N GLY A 118 5.93 9.90 5.60
CA GLY A 118 6.78 10.87 6.28
C GLY A 118 8.26 10.75 5.91
N LEU A 119 8.76 9.52 5.81
CA LEU A 119 10.15 9.28 5.40
C LEU A 119 10.45 9.76 3.98
N ALA A 120 9.51 9.61 3.05
CA ALA A 120 9.67 10.11 1.68
C ALA A 120 9.73 11.65 1.62
N CYS A 121 9.01 12.35 2.51
CA CYS A 121 9.14 13.80 2.65
C CYS A 121 10.55 14.19 3.11
N GLY A 122 11.07 13.50 4.12
CA GLY A 122 12.42 13.73 4.63
C GLY A 122 13.52 13.50 3.57
N VAL A 123 13.39 12.46 2.75
CA VAL A 123 14.38 12.16 1.70
C VAL A 123 14.33 13.16 0.54
N SER A 124 13.13 13.64 0.15
CA SER A 124 13.01 14.72 -0.84
C SER A 124 13.75 15.99 -0.37
N GLU A 125 13.53 16.39 0.88
CA GLU A 125 14.19 17.58 1.44
C GLU A 125 15.69 17.37 1.66
N LEU A 126 16.12 16.16 2.02
CA LEU A 126 17.53 15.79 2.07
C LEU A 126 18.21 16.00 0.72
N HIS A 127 17.66 15.47 -0.37
CA HIS A 127 18.24 15.62 -1.70
C HIS A 127 18.23 17.06 -2.19
N ARG A 128 17.15 17.81 -1.96
CA ARG A 128 17.09 19.24 -2.28
C ARG A 128 18.18 20.02 -1.53
N ASN A 129 18.40 19.69 -0.26
CA ASN A 129 19.42 20.34 0.57
C ASN A 129 20.84 19.98 0.12
N LEU A 130 21.12 18.70 -0.17
CA LEU A 130 22.41 18.24 -0.68
C LEU A 130 22.77 18.91 -2.01
N ILE A 131 21.83 18.96 -2.96
CA ILE A 131 22.04 19.62 -4.25
C ILE A 131 22.30 21.12 -4.05
N ARG A 132 21.54 21.80 -3.20
CA ARG A 132 21.75 23.23 -2.90
C ARG A 132 23.14 23.52 -2.34
N HIS A 133 23.67 22.65 -1.47
CA HIS A 133 25.00 22.85 -0.88
C HIS A 133 26.15 22.53 -1.85
N HIS A 134 25.90 21.68 -2.85
CA HIS A 134 26.90 21.20 -3.80
C HIS A 134 26.53 21.55 -5.26
N GLU A 135 25.81 22.66 -5.46
CA GLU A 135 25.24 23.03 -6.76
C GLU A 135 26.33 23.18 -7.84
N ARG A 136 27.47 23.78 -7.46
CA ARG A 136 28.61 23.98 -8.37
C ARG A 136 29.29 22.68 -8.78
N GLU A 137 29.42 21.74 -7.85
CA GLU A 137 30.08 20.46 -8.09
C GLU A 137 29.18 19.48 -8.85
N LEU A 138 27.88 19.49 -8.55
CA LEU A 138 26.90 18.57 -9.13
C LEU A 138 26.33 19.07 -10.46
N GLY A 139 26.24 20.39 -10.66
CA GLY A 139 25.59 20.98 -11.83
C GLY A 139 24.09 20.64 -11.92
N LEU A 140 23.44 20.44 -10.77
CA LEU A 140 22.03 20.07 -10.66
C LEU A 140 21.23 21.22 -10.06
N ASP A 141 20.04 21.47 -10.58
CA ASP A 141 19.10 22.44 -10.02
C ASP A 141 18.29 21.81 -8.87
N PRO A 142 18.37 22.33 -7.62
CA PRO A 142 17.58 21.82 -6.51
C PRO A 142 16.05 21.99 -6.72
N ALA A 143 15.60 22.86 -7.62
CA ALA A 143 14.18 22.99 -7.98
C ALA A 143 13.65 21.79 -8.76
N SER A 144 14.51 21.05 -9.47
CA SER A 144 14.14 19.83 -10.20
C SER A 144 13.87 18.63 -9.29
N VAL A 145 14.25 18.71 -8.00
CA VAL A 145 13.82 17.73 -7.01
C VAL A 145 12.35 17.97 -6.66
N VAL A 146 11.51 16.96 -6.89
CA VAL A 146 10.07 17.07 -6.64
C VAL A 146 9.81 17.14 -5.13
N GLY A 147 9.17 18.23 -4.69
CA GLY A 147 8.73 18.39 -3.30
C GLY A 147 7.68 17.34 -2.91
N ASN A 148 7.55 17.07 -1.61
CA ASN A 148 6.69 15.99 -1.15
C ASN A 148 5.90 16.40 0.10
N THR A 149 4.58 16.37 -0.03
CA THR A 149 3.60 16.78 0.97
C THR A 149 2.75 15.60 1.47
N ALA A 150 3.21 14.37 1.25
CA ALA A 150 2.41 13.17 1.52
C ALA A 150 1.93 13.07 2.96
N ILE A 151 2.76 13.48 3.92
CA ILE A 151 2.38 13.40 5.32
C ILE A 151 1.30 14.41 5.71
N THR A 152 1.39 15.64 5.21
CA THR A 152 0.42 16.69 5.54
C THR A 152 -0.92 16.40 4.87
N GLN A 153 -0.92 15.95 3.61
CA GLN A 153 -2.15 15.60 2.90
C GLN A 153 -2.84 14.35 3.48
N HIS A 154 -2.09 13.34 3.91
CA HIS A 154 -2.70 12.20 4.62
C HIS A 154 -3.23 12.59 6.01
N ALA A 155 -2.56 13.49 6.72
CA ALA A 155 -3.07 14.02 7.99
C ALA A 155 -4.36 14.83 7.78
N GLU A 156 -4.42 15.64 6.72
CA GLU A 156 -5.61 16.39 6.32
C GLU A 156 -6.79 15.46 6.02
N ALA A 157 -6.58 14.39 5.26
CA ALA A 157 -7.62 13.43 4.93
C ALA A 157 -8.17 12.70 6.18
N LEU A 158 -7.29 12.32 7.12
CA LEU A 158 -7.69 11.74 8.41
C LEU A 158 -8.46 12.76 9.27
N ALA A 159 -8.00 14.01 9.34
CA ALA A 159 -8.65 15.08 10.08
C ALA A 159 -10.03 15.43 9.49
N THR A 160 -10.15 15.43 8.16
CA THR A 160 -11.41 15.68 7.46
C THR A 160 -12.40 14.55 7.70
N ALA A 161 -11.96 13.29 7.66
CA ALA A 161 -12.81 12.16 8.02
C ALA A 161 -13.27 12.20 9.48
N TRP A 162 -12.39 12.62 10.40
CA TRP A 162 -12.73 12.85 11.80
C TRP A 162 -13.77 13.97 11.97
N ALA A 163 -13.64 15.06 11.20
CA ALA A 163 -14.59 16.17 11.20
C ALA A 163 -15.97 15.76 10.64
N GLU A 164 -16.00 14.96 9.57
CA GLU A 164 -17.23 14.40 9.00
C GLU A 164 -17.94 13.43 9.97
N TYR A 165 -17.18 12.68 10.79
CA TYR A 165 -17.74 11.86 11.88
C TYR A 165 -18.43 12.72 12.95
N ASN A 166 -18.03 13.98 13.09
CA ASN A 166 -18.68 15.03 13.88
C ASN A 166 -18.86 14.70 15.37
N ASN A 167 -17.80 14.20 16.01
CA ASN A 167 -17.73 14.05 17.47
C ASN A 167 -16.40 14.60 18.02
N GLN A 168 -16.47 15.81 18.58
CA GLN A 168 -15.29 16.54 19.12
C GLN A 168 -14.56 15.82 20.26
N SER A 169 -15.23 14.90 20.97
CA SER A 169 -14.62 14.11 22.04
C SER A 169 -13.91 12.85 21.53
N ALA A 170 -14.12 12.50 20.25
CA ALA A 170 -13.60 11.28 19.67
C ALA A 170 -12.15 11.42 19.22
N VAL A 171 -11.43 10.31 19.20
CA VAL A 171 -10.02 10.24 18.81
C VAL A 171 -9.83 9.51 17.48
N VAL A 172 -8.64 9.65 16.90
CA VAL A 172 -8.14 8.76 15.85
C VAL A 172 -7.37 7.61 16.50
N LEU A 173 -7.83 6.38 16.29
CA LEU A 173 -7.16 5.16 16.72
C LEU A 173 -6.18 4.70 15.64
N VAL A 174 -4.89 4.69 15.95
CA VAL A 174 -3.84 4.13 15.08
C VAL A 174 -3.58 2.70 15.49
N VAL A 175 -3.94 1.74 14.64
CA VAL A 175 -3.71 0.30 14.89
C VAL A 175 -2.28 -0.05 14.47
N VAL A 176 -1.46 -0.57 15.38
CA VAL A 176 -0.02 -0.75 15.17
C VAL A 176 0.43 -2.18 15.46
N GLN A 177 1.58 -2.57 14.92
CA GLN A 177 2.26 -3.81 15.29
C GLN A 177 2.87 -3.69 16.70
N ALA A 178 3.06 -4.83 17.37
CA ALA A 178 3.69 -4.86 18.70
C ALA A 178 5.18 -4.46 18.67
N GLU A 179 5.88 -4.77 17.56
CA GLU A 179 7.24 -4.31 17.29
C GLU A 179 7.24 -3.50 16.00
N GLU A 180 7.57 -2.21 16.07
CA GLU A 180 7.42 -1.29 14.95
C GLU A 180 8.69 -0.43 14.77
N ARG A 181 9.64 -0.93 13.97
CA ARG A 181 10.91 -0.23 13.69
C ARG A 181 10.69 1.10 12.96
N TYR A 182 9.60 1.23 12.21
CA TYR A 182 9.24 2.41 11.45
C TYR A 182 8.24 3.30 12.20
N MET A 183 8.19 3.22 13.55
CA MET A 183 7.22 3.97 14.36
C MET A 183 7.30 5.48 14.17
N TYR A 184 8.47 6.02 13.80
CA TYR A 184 8.63 7.46 13.57
C TYR A 184 7.90 7.98 12.33
N ASP A 185 7.76 7.15 11.29
CA ASP A 185 6.91 7.45 10.14
C ASP A 185 5.44 7.62 10.58
N GLN A 186 5.01 6.79 11.54
CA GLN A 186 3.68 6.88 12.13
C GLN A 186 3.56 8.03 13.14
N TYR A 187 4.62 8.33 13.91
CA TYR A 187 4.59 9.44 14.85
C TYR A 187 4.47 10.77 14.14
N TRP A 188 5.17 10.96 13.01
CA TRP A 188 5.08 12.22 12.28
C TRP A 188 3.65 12.54 11.81
N ILE A 189 2.86 11.55 11.38
CA ILE A 189 1.46 11.79 11.01
C ILE A 189 0.58 12.08 12.24
N THR A 190 0.86 11.45 13.40
CA THR A 190 0.18 11.80 14.66
C THR A 190 0.52 13.20 15.15
N VAL A 191 1.76 13.66 14.94
CA VAL A 191 2.18 15.03 15.24
C VAL A 191 1.49 16.00 14.29
N ALA A 192 1.43 15.71 12.99
CA ALA A 192 0.70 16.54 12.03
C ALA A 192 -0.79 16.67 12.40
N LEU A 193 -1.46 15.57 12.75
CA LEU A 193 -2.85 15.60 13.24
C LEU A 193 -3.05 16.48 14.47
N ARG A 194 -2.14 16.39 15.45
CA ARG A 194 -2.22 17.17 16.68
C ARG A 194 -1.93 18.65 16.44
N GLU A 195 -0.80 18.96 15.82
CA GLU A 195 -0.30 20.34 15.70
C GLU A 195 -1.06 21.16 14.66
N MET A 196 -1.50 20.54 13.56
CA MET A 196 -2.19 21.25 12.47
C MET A 196 -3.72 21.28 12.66
N TYR A 197 -4.29 20.24 13.26
CA TYR A 197 -5.76 20.06 13.31
C TYR A 197 -6.32 19.90 14.73
N GLY A 198 -5.48 19.84 15.77
CA GLY A 198 -5.93 19.63 17.15
C GLY A 198 -6.50 18.24 17.42
N VAL A 199 -6.31 17.28 16.50
CA VAL A 199 -6.91 15.95 16.58
C VAL A 199 -6.07 15.05 17.48
N THR A 200 -6.69 14.49 18.52
CA THR A 200 -6.02 13.57 19.44
C THR A 200 -5.95 12.17 18.83
N THR A 201 -4.77 11.55 18.93
CA THR A 201 -4.52 10.17 18.48
C THR A 201 -4.20 9.24 19.64
N ILE A 202 -4.63 7.99 19.57
CA ILE A 202 -4.16 6.91 20.43
C ILE A 202 -3.57 5.78 19.57
N ARG A 203 -2.56 5.07 20.07
CA ARG A 203 -1.92 3.95 19.38
C ARG A 203 -2.16 2.67 20.14
N LYS A 204 -2.66 1.63 19.48
CA LYS A 204 -2.95 0.34 20.09
C LYS A 204 -2.67 -0.81 19.15
N THR A 205 -2.18 -1.91 19.69
CA THR A 205 -2.15 -3.21 19.02
C THR A 205 -3.56 -3.81 18.97
N MET A 206 -3.76 -4.78 18.08
CA MET A 206 -5.03 -5.52 18.01
C MET A 206 -5.37 -6.26 19.31
N ALA A 207 -4.36 -6.79 20.01
CA ALA A 207 -4.55 -7.43 21.30
C ALA A 207 -5.04 -6.45 22.39
N GLU A 208 -4.46 -5.25 22.45
CA GLU A 208 -4.95 -4.22 23.39
C GLU A 208 -6.35 -3.73 23.02
N ILE A 209 -6.69 -3.64 21.73
CA ILE A 209 -8.05 -3.27 21.28
C ILE A 209 -9.06 -4.34 21.71
N GLU A 210 -8.70 -5.62 21.69
CA GLU A 210 -9.58 -6.67 22.19
C GLU A 210 -9.78 -6.59 23.71
N ALA A 211 -8.72 -6.28 24.45
CA ALA A 211 -8.76 -6.20 25.91
C ALA A 211 -9.47 -4.93 26.44
N GLU A 212 -9.35 -3.81 25.74
CA GLU A 212 -9.79 -2.48 26.20
C GLU A 212 -10.97 -1.90 25.41
N GLY A 213 -11.34 -2.54 24.29
CA GLY A 213 -12.34 -2.05 23.37
C GLY A 213 -13.75 -2.48 23.72
N ASP A 214 -14.66 -1.51 23.70
CA ASP A 214 -16.09 -1.73 23.88
C ASP A 214 -16.87 -1.15 22.70
N LEU A 215 -17.94 -1.85 22.29
CA LEU A 215 -18.85 -1.39 21.25
C LEU A 215 -20.18 -1.04 21.91
N ARG A 216 -20.46 0.27 21.98
CA ARG A 216 -21.71 0.77 22.56
C ARG A 216 -22.93 0.33 21.74
N PRO A 217 -24.14 0.32 22.34
CA PRO A 217 -25.37 -0.04 21.63
C PRO A 217 -25.66 0.82 20.39
N ASP A 218 -25.17 2.07 20.36
CA ASP A 218 -25.28 2.97 19.21
C ASP A 218 -24.24 2.71 18.10
N GLY A 219 -23.38 1.71 18.27
CA GLY A 219 -22.31 1.35 17.34
C GLY A 219 -20.98 2.09 17.56
N THR A 220 -20.89 2.99 18.55
CA THR A 220 -19.65 3.72 18.84
C THR A 220 -18.59 2.78 19.43
N LEU A 221 -17.42 2.72 18.78
CA LEU A 221 -16.22 2.10 19.35
C LEU A 221 -15.64 3.01 20.44
N VAL A 222 -15.33 2.43 21.59
CA VAL A 222 -14.70 3.11 22.72
C VAL A 222 -13.45 2.36 23.14
N ILE A 223 -12.34 3.08 23.34
CA ILE A 223 -11.09 2.54 23.86
C ILE A 223 -10.73 3.33 25.11
N ASN A 224 -10.64 2.66 26.28
CA ASN A 224 -10.37 3.30 27.58
C ASN A 224 -11.25 4.54 27.84
N GLY A 225 -12.56 4.41 27.60
CA GLY A 225 -13.54 5.49 27.81
C GLY A 225 -13.54 6.60 26.75
N ARG A 226 -12.67 6.54 25.74
CA ARG A 226 -12.62 7.53 24.65
C ARG A 226 -13.33 7.01 23.40
N PRO A 227 -14.33 7.73 22.85
CA PRO A 227 -14.95 7.34 21.58
C PRO A 227 -13.94 7.44 20.44
N VAL A 228 -14.06 6.57 19.45
CA VAL A 228 -13.19 6.52 18.27
C VAL A 228 -13.97 6.95 17.05
N ALA A 229 -13.49 7.98 16.35
CA ALA A 229 -14.10 8.48 15.12
C ALA A 229 -13.47 7.85 13.88
N VAL A 230 -12.16 7.64 13.89
CA VAL A 230 -11.41 7.09 12.76
C VAL A 230 -10.46 6.01 13.26
N VAL A 231 -10.38 4.89 12.54
CA VAL A 231 -9.42 3.82 12.76
C VAL A 231 -8.45 3.78 11.59
N TYR A 232 -7.19 4.16 11.83
CA TYR A 232 -6.12 4.19 10.86
C TYR A 232 -5.22 2.96 11.02
N PHE A 233 -5.26 2.05 10.05
CA PHE A 233 -4.47 0.82 10.10
C PHE A 233 -3.02 1.05 9.67
N ARG A 234 -2.10 0.77 10.59
CA ARG A 234 -0.66 0.57 10.34
C ARG A 234 -0.21 -0.87 10.65
N ALA A 235 -1.17 -1.79 10.70
CA ALA A 235 -1.02 -3.23 10.94
C ALA A 235 -2.25 -3.97 10.39
N GLY A 236 -2.29 -5.29 10.53
CA GLY A 236 -3.45 -6.11 10.15
C GLY A 236 -3.47 -6.50 8.66
N TYR A 237 -2.33 -6.35 7.99
CA TYR A 237 -2.13 -6.71 6.57
C TYR A 237 -1.30 -7.99 6.41
N SER A 238 -0.75 -8.52 7.51
CA SER A 238 0.03 -9.76 7.54
C SER A 238 -0.60 -10.78 8.50
N PRO A 239 -0.55 -12.09 8.20
CA PRO A 239 -0.94 -13.12 9.16
C PRO A 239 -0.19 -13.03 10.50
N ALA A 240 1.04 -12.50 10.50
CA ALA A 240 1.84 -12.32 11.71
C ALA A 240 1.21 -11.32 12.71
N ASP A 241 0.32 -10.45 12.25
CA ASP A 241 -0.44 -9.51 13.10
C ASP A 241 -1.63 -10.20 13.81
N TYR A 242 -1.84 -11.49 13.55
CA TYR A 242 -2.93 -12.29 14.10
C TYR A 242 -2.42 -13.58 14.77
N PRO A 243 -1.58 -13.48 15.81
CA PRO A 243 -1.06 -14.66 16.50
C PRO A 243 -2.14 -15.48 17.23
N SER A 244 -3.31 -14.89 17.50
CA SER A 244 -4.42 -15.55 18.17
C SER A 244 -5.79 -15.12 17.62
N GLU A 245 -6.86 -15.66 18.21
CA GLU A 245 -8.23 -15.23 17.91
C GLU A 245 -8.56 -13.83 18.47
N ALA A 246 -7.79 -13.32 19.43
CA ALA A 246 -8.03 -11.99 19.99
C ALA A 246 -7.91 -10.90 18.91
N GLU A 247 -6.90 -10.98 18.05
CA GLU A 247 -6.69 -9.97 17.01
C GLU A 247 -7.77 -10.03 15.92
N TRP A 248 -8.30 -11.22 15.63
CA TRP A 248 -9.45 -11.37 14.73
C TRP A 248 -10.74 -10.82 15.34
N ARG A 249 -10.95 -11.03 16.66
CA ARG A 249 -12.09 -10.42 17.38
C ARG A 249 -11.98 -8.89 17.40
N ALA A 250 -10.79 -8.34 17.64
CA ALA A 250 -10.54 -6.90 17.54
C ALA A 250 -10.81 -6.37 16.13
N ARG A 251 -10.33 -7.05 15.08
CA ARG A 251 -10.63 -6.66 13.70
C ARG A 251 -12.12 -6.62 13.44
N LEU A 252 -12.85 -7.65 13.85
CA LEU A 252 -14.31 -7.70 13.69
C LEU A 252 -15.02 -6.62 14.52
N LEU A 253 -14.57 -6.36 15.75
CA LEU A 253 -15.10 -5.30 16.62
C LEU A 253 -14.99 -3.93 15.93
N ILE A 254 -13.80 -3.61 15.41
CA ILE A 254 -13.54 -2.39 14.64
C ILE A 254 -14.47 -2.32 13.43
N GLU A 255 -14.52 -3.37 12.61
CA GLU A 255 -15.33 -3.38 11.39
C GLU A 255 -16.83 -3.30 11.68
N ARG A 256 -17.32 -3.76 12.84
CA ARG A 256 -18.72 -3.57 13.25
C ARG A 256 -19.06 -2.14 13.68
N SER A 257 -18.07 -1.38 14.15
CA SER A 257 -18.28 -0.05 14.69
C SER A 257 -18.63 1.01 13.65
N SER A 258 -19.21 2.12 14.12
CA SER A 258 -19.50 3.32 13.34
C SER A 258 -18.26 4.11 12.93
N ALA A 259 -17.12 3.91 13.59
CA ALA A 259 -15.88 4.63 13.27
C ALA A 259 -15.52 4.50 11.79
N VAL A 260 -14.93 5.52 11.18
CA VAL A 260 -14.44 5.47 9.79
C VAL A 260 -13.18 4.60 9.75
N LYS A 261 -13.16 3.52 8.96
CA LYS A 261 -11.94 2.69 8.84
C LYS A 261 -11.12 3.18 7.65
N CYS A 262 -9.80 3.22 7.84
CA CYS A 262 -8.81 3.53 6.83
C CYS A 262 -7.77 2.41 6.77
N PRO A 263 -7.98 1.37 5.95
CA PRO A 263 -9.16 1.08 5.13
C PRO A 263 -10.23 0.25 5.85
N SER A 264 -11.46 0.23 5.33
CA SER A 264 -12.45 -0.80 5.67
C SER A 264 -12.04 -2.19 5.18
N ILE A 265 -12.72 -3.25 5.64
CA ILE A 265 -12.42 -4.62 5.18
C ILE A 265 -12.61 -4.79 3.67
N ALA A 266 -13.60 -4.12 3.08
CA ALA A 266 -13.81 -4.15 1.62
C ALA A 266 -12.64 -3.50 0.87
N HIS A 267 -12.24 -2.30 1.27
CA HIS A 267 -11.06 -1.61 0.71
C HIS A 267 -9.77 -2.44 0.88
N HIS A 268 -9.60 -3.15 2.01
CA HIS A 268 -8.49 -4.07 2.21
C HIS A 268 -8.50 -5.23 1.19
N LEU A 269 -9.67 -5.85 0.95
CA LEU A 269 -9.80 -6.93 -0.03
C LEU A 269 -9.53 -6.46 -1.47
N VAL A 270 -9.89 -5.21 -1.82
CA VAL A 270 -9.59 -4.62 -3.14
C VAL A 270 -8.08 -4.59 -3.43
N GLY A 271 -7.25 -4.40 -2.40
CA GLY A 271 -5.79 -4.37 -2.54
C GLY A 271 -5.15 -5.74 -2.83
N THR A 272 -5.91 -6.83 -2.75
CA THR A 272 -5.37 -8.17 -3.03
C THR A 272 -4.91 -8.29 -4.48
N LYS A 273 -3.80 -9.02 -4.68
CA LYS A 273 -3.22 -9.26 -6.00
C LYS A 273 -4.22 -9.96 -6.94
N LYS A 274 -5.10 -10.80 -6.38
CA LYS A 274 -6.16 -11.47 -7.14
C LYS A 274 -7.19 -10.48 -7.69
N ILE A 275 -7.60 -9.46 -6.94
CA ILE A 275 -8.49 -8.41 -7.45
C ILE A 275 -7.79 -7.58 -8.52
N GLN A 276 -6.51 -7.21 -8.32
CA GLN A 276 -5.73 -6.52 -9.35
C GLN A 276 -5.69 -7.32 -10.66
N GLN A 277 -5.44 -8.63 -10.59
CA GLN A 277 -5.48 -9.51 -11.77
C GLN A 277 -6.86 -9.58 -12.41
N GLU A 278 -7.93 -9.63 -11.62
CA GLU A 278 -9.30 -9.72 -12.15
C GLU A 278 -9.72 -8.42 -12.86
N LEU A 279 -9.36 -7.26 -12.31
CA LEU A 279 -9.58 -5.95 -12.93
C LEU A 279 -8.87 -5.82 -14.28
N ALA A 280 -7.77 -6.55 -14.51
CA ALA A 280 -7.06 -6.55 -15.78
C ALA A 280 -7.73 -7.38 -16.89
N LYS A 281 -8.79 -8.15 -16.59
CA LYS A 281 -9.56 -8.87 -17.61
C LYS A 281 -10.38 -7.90 -18.47
N GLU A 282 -10.61 -8.30 -19.71
CA GLU A 282 -11.46 -7.55 -20.64
C GLU A 282 -12.86 -7.32 -20.02
N LYS A 283 -13.40 -6.10 -20.18
CA LYS A 283 -14.74 -5.70 -19.73
C LYS A 283 -14.96 -5.61 -18.21
N VAL A 284 -13.96 -5.91 -17.38
CA VAL A 284 -14.12 -5.82 -15.92
C VAL A 284 -14.00 -4.38 -15.43
N LEU A 285 -13.05 -3.59 -15.94
CA LEU A 285 -12.94 -2.15 -15.59
C LEU A 285 -14.22 -1.37 -15.92
N GLU A 286 -14.86 -1.70 -17.03
CA GLU A 286 -16.10 -1.08 -17.51
C GLU A 286 -17.30 -1.28 -16.57
N ARG A 287 -17.22 -2.22 -15.62
CA ARG A 287 -18.21 -2.34 -14.54
C ARG A 287 -18.09 -1.25 -13.49
N PHE A 288 -16.89 -0.68 -13.34
CA PHE A 288 -16.54 0.21 -12.24
C PHE A 288 -16.22 1.62 -12.72
N LEU A 289 -15.78 1.82 -13.95
CA LEU A 289 -15.50 3.14 -14.53
C LEU A 289 -16.38 3.37 -15.75
N ASP A 290 -16.99 4.55 -15.85
CA ASP A 290 -17.92 4.90 -16.93
C ASP A 290 -17.23 5.59 -18.11
N ASN A 291 -16.20 6.40 -17.82
CA ASN A 291 -15.49 7.19 -18.81
C ASN A 291 -14.49 6.31 -19.58
N LYS A 292 -14.69 6.19 -20.90
CA LYS A 292 -13.83 5.39 -21.78
C LYS A 292 -12.37 5.82 -21.76
N SER A 293 -12.09 7.12 -21.71
CA SER A 293 -10.73 7.65 -21.63
C SER A 293 -10.05 7.24 -20.33
N ASP A 294 -10.79 7.30 -19.21
CA ASP A 294 -10.26 6.90 -17.91
C ASP A 294 -9.99 5.39 -17.85
N ILE A 295 -10.91 4.59 -18.40
CA ILE A 295 -10.72 3.13 -18.56
C ILE A 295 -9.46 2.84 -19.40
N GLU A 296 -9.28 3.53 -20.52
CA GLU A 296 -8.10 3.37 -21.38
C GLU A 296 -6.81 3.77 -20.66
N ASN A 297 -6.83 4.87 -19.89
CA ASN A 297 -5.68 5.33 -19.12
C ASN A 297 -5.29 4.35 -18.02
N VAL A 298 -6.26 3.85 -17.25
CA VAL A 298 -6.02 2.79 -16.26
C VAL A 298 -5.49 1.53 -16.94
N ARG A 299 -6.10 1.10 -18.04
CA ARG A 299 -5.66 -0.11 -18.77
C ARG A 299 -4.25 0.01 -19.33
N LYS A 300 -3.83 1.20 -19.80
CA LYS A 300 -2.47 1.43 -20.32
C LYS A 300 -1.37 1.15 -19.29
N CYS A 301 -1.67 1.28 -17.99
CA CYS A 301 -0.70 0.99 -16.94
C CYS A 301 -0.73 -0.44 -16.43
N PHE A 302 -1.63 -1.31 -16.90
CA PHE A 302 -1.60 -2.71 -16.49
C PHE A 302 -0.50 -3.47 -17.22
N ALA A 303 0.41 -4.07 -16.45
CA ALA A 303 1.27 -5.13 -16.94
C ALA A 303 0.43 -6.39 -17.24
N GLY A 304 1.02 -7.37 -17.92
CA GLY A 304 0.39 -8.67 -18.08
C GLY A 304 0.07 -9.31 -16.71
N LEU A 305 -1.19 -9.65 -16.49
CA LEU A 305 -1.72 -10.22 -15.24
C LEU A 305 -2.60 -11.42 -15.56
N TRP A 306 -2.29 -12.57 -14.97
CA TRP A 306 -2.96 -13.83 -15.32
C TRP A 306 -3.29 -14.69 -14.11
N SER A 307 -4.45 -15.34 -14.18
CA SER A 307 -4.80 -16.49 -13.34
C SER A 307 -3.93 -17.69 -13.74
N LEU A 308 -3.61 -18.56 -12.77
CA LEU A 308 -2.91 -19.83 -13.03
C LEU A 308 -3.78 -20.88 -13.75
N GLU A 309 -5.05 -20.56 -14.04
CA GLU A 309 -5.93 -21.37 -14.89
C GLU A 309 -5.58 -21.25 -16.38
N ASN A 310 -4.78 -20.26 -16.79
CA ASN A 310 -4.36 -20.10 -18.17
C ASN A 310 -3.15 -21.00 -18.47
N ASP A 311 -3.41 -22.23 -18.91
CA ASP A 311 -2.37 -23.24 -19.20
C ASP A 311 -1.31 -22.74 -20.19
N ASN A 312 -1.68 -21.93 -21.19
CA ASN A 312 -0.73 -21.42 -22.18
C ASN A 312 0.29 -20.49 -21.52
N ILE A 313 -0.18 -19.57 -20.68
CA ILE A 313 0.70 -18.64 -19.96
C ILE A 313 1.51 -19.38 -18.90
N VAL A 314 0.92 -20.32 -18.16
CA VAL A 314 1.64 -21.13 -17.17
C VAL A 314 2.75 -21.94 -17.84
N ASN A 315 2.49 -22.58 -18.98
CA ASN A 315 3.51 -23.27 -19.76
C ASN A 315 4.62 -22.33 -20.25
N SER A 316 4.27 -21.10 -20.63
CA SER A 316 5.26 -20.07 -20.99
C SER A 316 6.14 -19.70 -19.81
N ALA A 317 5.55 -19.47 -18.63
CA ALA A 317 6.28 -19.14 -17.41
C ALA A 317 7.15 -20.30 -16.90
N ILE A 318 6.75 -21.55 -17.11
CA ILE A 318 7.61 -22.71 -16.83
C ILE A 318 8.81 -22.74 -17.78
N LYS A 319 8.67 -22.33 -19.04
CA LYS A 319 9.78 -22.32 -20.01
C LYS A 319 10.74 -21.16 -19.75
N SER A 320 10.20 -19.97 -19.52
CA SER A 320 10.92 -18.70 -19.37
C SER A 320 10.54 -17.99 -18.05
N PRO A 321 10.87 -18.58 -16.89
CA PRO A 321 10.45 -18.06 -15.59
C PRO A 321 11.05 -16.70 -15.24
N GLU A 322 12.15 -16.31 -15.86
CA GLU A 322 12.79 -15.02 -15.70
C GLU A 322 11.90 -13.84 -16.12
N LEU A 323 10.93 -14.07 -17.01
CA LEU A 323 10.00 -13.07 -17.54
C LEU A 323 8.74 -12.87 -16.68
N PHE A 324 8.60 -13.63 -15.59
CA PHE A 324 7.41 -13.62 -14.76
C PHE A 324 7.72 -13.44 -13.27
N VAL A 325 6.70 -13.03 -12.54
CA VAL A 325 6.66 -12.98 -11.08
C VAL A 325 5.41 -13.70 -10.62
N LEU A 326 5.56 -14.62 -9.68
CA LEU A 326 4.46 -15.33 -9.05
C LEU A 326 4.18 -14.70 -7.69
N LYS A 327 2.97 -14.18 -7.49
CA LYS A 327 2.61 -13.39 -6.31
C LYS A 327 1.53 -14.09 -5.48
N PRO A 328 1.76 -14.40 -4.19
CA PRO A 328 0.70 -14.83 -3.28
C PRO A 328 -0.17 -13.64 -2.83
N GLN A 329 -1.27 -13.90 -2.13
CA GLN A 329 -2.13 -12.86 -1.53
C GLN A 329 -1.53 -12.30 -0.23
N ARG A 330 -0.38 -11.64 -0.33
CA ARG A 330 0.32 -11.04 0.82
C ARG A 330 0.74 -9.61 0.52
N GLU A 331 0.84 -8.81 1.57
CA GLU A 331 1.34 -7.44 1.55
C GLU A 331 2.65 -7.31 2.34
N GLY A 332 3.39 -6.22 2.14
CA GLY A 332 4.57 -5.88 2.95
C GLY A 332 5.93 -6.37 2.42
N GLY A 333 5.96 -6.92 1.20
CA GLY A 333 7.20 -7.37 0.52
C GLY A 333 7.77 -8.69 1.03
N GLY A 334 8.68 -9.31 0.26
CA GLY A 334 9.37 -10.55 0.63
C GLY A 334 8.60 -11.84 0.34
N ASN A 335 7.45 -11.77 -0.35
CA ASN A 335 6.57 -12.91 -0.58
C ASN A 335 6.57 -13.41 -2.03
N ASN A 336 7.16 -12.65 -2.96
CA ASN A 336 7.07 -12.96 -4.38
C ASN A 336 8.08 -14.06 -4.76
N ILE A 337 7.74 -14.85 -5.77
CA ILE A 337 8.56 -15.96 -6.25
C ILE A 337 9.00 -15.64 -7.69
N TYR A 338 10.29 -15.87 -7.98
CA TYR A 338 10.96 -15.48 -9.23
C TYR A 338 11.82 -16.63 -9.75
N GLY A 339 12.13 -16.62 -11.06
CA GLY A 339 13.15 -17.49 -11.66
C GLY A 339 12.91 -18.97 -11.41
N ASP A 340 13.97 -19.72 -11.09
CA ASP A 340 13.85 -21.19 -10.94
C ASP A 340 12.87 -21.59 -9.83
N ASN A 341 12.81 -20.86 -8.72
CA ASN A 341 11.82 -21.10 -7.66
C ASN A 341 10.38 -20.95 -8.19
N LEU A 342 10.13 -20.02 -9.11
CA LEU A 342 8.82 -19.86 -9.77
C LEU A 342 8.52 -21.10 -10.62
N ARG A 343 9.48 -21.53 -11.45
CA ARG A 343 9.35 -22.72 -12.30
C ARG A 343 9.01 -23.96 -11.47
N GLU A 344 9.78 -24.21 -10.42
CA GLU A 344 9.60 -25.35 -9.51
C GLU A 344 8.24 -25.31 -8.82
N THR A 345 7.84 -24.13 -8.33
CA THR A 345 6.54 -23.92 -7.69
C THR A 345 5.39 -24.23 -8.66
N LEU A 346 5.45 -23.73 -9.90
CA LEU A 346 4.42 -24.00 -10.91
C LEU A 346 4.35 -25.49 -11.27
N ILE A 347 5.49 -26.17 -11.41
CA ILE A 347 5.52 -27.62 -11.70
C ILE A 347 4.88 -28.41 -10.54
N ARG A 348 5.21 -28.07 -9.29
CA ARG A 348 4.64 -28.71 -8.10
C ARG A 348 3.12 -28.53 -8.07
N LEU A 349 2.65 -27.27 -8.16
CA LEU A 349 1.23 -26.95 -8.11
C LEU A 349 0.41 -27.68 -9.18
N ARG A 350 0.97 -27.91 -10.38
CA ARG A 350 0.29 -28.67 -11.44
C ARG A 350 0.27 -30.18 -11.19
N LYS A 351 1.31 -30.74 -10.57
CA LYS A 351 1.38 -32.18 -10.27
C LYS A 351 0.41 -32.57 -9.17
N ASP A 352 0.27 -31.73 -8.15
CA ASP A 352 -0.52 -32.05 -6.96
C ASP A 352 -2.04 -32.01 -7.23
N GLY A 353 -2.46 -31.42 -8.36
CA GLY A 353 -3.88 -31.29 -8.74
C GLY A 353 -4.70 -30.49 -7.73
N SER A 354 -4.04 -29.81 -6.78
CA SER A 354 -4.66 -29.12 -5.67
C SER A 354 -5.18 -27.75 -6.10
N ASN A 355 -6.20 -27.25 -5.40
CA ASN A 355 -6.70 -25.89 -5.60
C ASN A 355 -5.70 -24.80 -5.15
N GLU A 356 -4.50 -25.16 -4.67
CA GLU A 356 -3.49 -24.22 -4.16
C GLU A 356 -3.07 -23.18 -5.21
N ILE A 357 -3.25 -23.48 -6.51
CA ILE A 357 -3.07 -22.52 -7.59
C ILE A 357 -3.87 -21.21 -7.39
N ALA A 358 -4.99 -21.25 -6.66
CA ALA A 358 -5.83 -20.09 -6.39
C ALA A 358 -5.21 -19.10 -5.39
N ALA A 359 -4.18 -19.50 -4.64
CA ALA A 359 -3.46 -18.60 -3.74
C ALA A 359 -2.58 -17.59 -4.50
N TYR A 360 -2.30 -17.84 -5.78
CA TYR A 360 -1.32 -17.08 -6.55
C TYR A 360 -1.91 -16.43 -7.79
N ILE A 361 -1.26 -15.35 -8.23
CA ILE A 361 -1.38 -14.82 -9.58
C ILE A 361 -0.02 -14.82 -10.26
N LEU A 362 -0.03 -14.84 -11.59
CA LEU A 362 1.17 -14.65 -12.39
C LEU A 362 1.16 -13.25 -13.00
N MET A 363 2.30 -12.58 -12.94
CA MET A 363 2.46 -11.23 -13.46
C MET A 363 3.68 -11.16 -14.39
N GLN A 364 3.59 -10.34 -15.44
CA GLN A 364 4.73 -9.96 -16.26
C GLN A 364 5.79 -9.31 -15.37
N ARG A 365 7.04 -9.77 -15.48
CA ARG A 365 8.16 -9.07 -14.86
C ARG A 365 8.46 -7.80 -15.65
N ILE A 366 8.52 -6.68 -14.95
CA ILE A 366 8.90 -5.37 -15.50
C ILE A 366 10.41 -5.21 -15.37
N PHE A 367 11.06 -4.70 -16.42
CA PHE A 367 12.51 -4.51 -16.45
C PHE A 367 12.87 -3.03 -16.61
N PRO A 368 13.00 -2.26 -15.52
CA PRO A 368 13.34 -0.85 -15.59
C PRO A 368 14.79 -0.62 -16.04
N PRO A 369 15.08 0.53 -16.69
CA PRO A 369 16.44 0.91 -16.98
C PRO A 369 17.23 1.07 -15.67
N ALA A 370 18.39 0.40 -15.61
CA ALA A 370 19.28 0.51 -14.46
C ALA A 370 20.20 1.72 -14.59
N SER A 371 20.45 2.41 -13.49
CA SER A 371 21.37 3.57 -13.44
C SER A 371 22.30 3.46 -12.23
N PRO A 372 23.51 4.03 -12.29
CA PRO A 372 24.42 4.01 -11.15
C PRO A 372 23.87 4.89 -10.01
N SER A 373 23.93 4.39 -8.78
CA SER A 373 23.57 5.13 -7.57
C SER A 373 24.49 4.78 -6.40
N TYR A 374 24.55 5.68 -5.43
CA TYR A 374 25.22 5.46 -4.15
C TYR A 374 24.16 5.20 -3.08
N LEU A 375 24.18 4.01 -2.49
CA LEU A 375 23.19 3.55 -1.53
C LEU A 375 23.79 3.58 -0.12
N VAL A 376 23.16 4.33 0.79
CA VAL A 376 23.65 4.59 2.15
C VAL A 376 22.86 3.77 3.16
N ARG A 377 23.56 3.00 4.00
CA ARG A 377 23.00 2.22 5.11
C ARG A 377 23.99 2.15 6.26
N GLU A 378 23.50 2.38 7.47
CA GLU A 378 24.26 2.23 8.72
C GLU A 378 25.59 3.00 8.69
N GLY A 379 25.58 4.21 8.13
CA GLY A 379 26.76 5.08 8.04
C GLY A 379 27.78 4.67 6.96
N THR A 380 27.50 3.64 6.18
CA THR A 380 28.33 3.19 5.05
C THR A 380 27.59 3.39 3.73
N PHE A 381 28.32 3.39 2.61
CA PHE A 381 27.73 3.47 1.29
C PHE A 381 28.28 2.41 0.35
N VAL A 382 27.46 2.00 -0.62
CA VAL A 382 27.86 1.15 -1.74
C VAL A 382 27.47 1.81 -3.05
N ARG A 383 28.28 1.64 -4.09
CA ARG A 383 27.92 2.04 -5.46
C ARG A 383 27.40 0.81 -6.20
N ASP A 384 26.22 0.92 -6.79
CA ASP A 384 25.61 -0.17 -7.57
C ASP A 384 24.78 0.38 -8.74
N ASN A 385 24.45 -0.48 -9.70
CA ASN A 385 23.41 -0.22 -10.68
C ASN A 385 22.06 -0.55 -10.06
N VAL A 386 21.14 0.41 -10.10
CA VAL A 386 19.88 0.34 -9.38
C VAL A 386 18.69 0.53 -10.31
N VAL A 387 17.59 -0.07 -9.92
CA VAL A 387 16.26 0.16 -10.49
C VAL A 387 15.36 0.78 -9.43
N SER A 388 14.40 1.58 -9.87
CA SER A 388 13.47 2.25 -8.97
C SER A 388 12.03 1.83 -9.23
N GLU A 389 11.28 1.77 -8.14
CA GLU A 389 9.83 1.62 -8.09
C GLU A 389 9.27 2.87 -7.43
N PHE A 390 8.36 3.56 -8.10
CA PHE A 390 7.80 4.80 -7.57
C PHE A 390 6.32 4.63 -7.27
N GLY A 391 5.93 5.02 -6.07
CA GLY A 391 4.58 4.98 -5.56
C GLY A 391 3.98 6.36 -5.53
N ILE A 392 2.77 6.50 -6.07
CA ILE A 392 1.95 7.69 -5.91
C ILE A 392 0.95 7.44 -4.80
N PHE A 393 0.99 8.26 -3.77
CA PHE A 393 0.00 8.23 -2.70
C PHE A 393 -1.29 8.88 -3.16
N GLY A 394 -2.43 8.35 -2.72
CA GLY A 394 -3.75 8.91 -2.98
C GLY A 394 -4.58 9.00 -1.70
N ALA A 395 -5.40 10.03 -1.59
CA ALA A 395 -6.41 10.14 -0.56
C ALA A 395 -7.81 10.23 -1.19
N TYR A 396 -8.72 9.43 -0.67
CA TYR A 396 -10.13 9.43 -1.04
C TYR A 396 -10.98 9.56 0.21
N LEU A 397 -11.90 10.51 0.22
CA LEU A 397 -12.91 10.66 1.26
C LEU A 397 -14.24 10.99 0.63
N ARG A 398 -15.28 10.24 0.98
CA ARG A 398 -16.66 10.57 0.66
C ARG A 398 -17.54 10.52 1.89
N ASN A 399 -18.62 11.30 1.86
CA ASN A 399 -19.74 11.17 2.78
C ASN A 399 -21.03 11.05 1.95
N LYS A 400 -21.65 9.87 1.96
CA LYS A 400 -22.76 9.51 1.07
C LYS A 400 -22.37 9.81 -0.38
N ASP A 401 -23.16 10.55 -1.13
CA ASP A 401 -22.92 10.82 -2.54
C ASP A 401 -21.89 11.93 -2.80
N LYS A 402 -21.44 12.64 -1.75
CA LYS A 402 -20.46 13.72 -1.89
C LYS A 402 -19.04 13.19 -1.76
N VAL A 403 -18.28 13.26 -2.84
CA VAL A 403 -16.82 13.13 -2.82
C VAL A 403 -16.25 14.43 -2.22
N ILE A 404 -15.51 14.29 -1.11
CA ILE A 404 -14.90 15.40 -0.36
C ILE A 404 -13.43 15.53 -0.73
N ILE A 405 -12.72 14.40 -0.84
CA ILE A 405 -11.31 14.34 -1.24
C ILE A 405 -11.19 13.26 -2.32
N ASN A 406 -10.52 13.57 -3.43
CA ASN A 406 -10.06 12.60 -4.40
C ASN A 406 -8.76 13.10 -5.05
N ASP A 407 -7.69 13.06 -4.27
CA ASP A 407 -6.46 13.77 -4.59
C ASP A 407 -5.26 12.83 -4.66
N GLN A 408 -4.27 13.27 -5.43
CA GLN A 408 -2.91 12.78 -5.34
C GLN A 408 -2.21 13.43 -4.13
N CYS A 409 -1.50 12.62 -3.34
CA CYS A 409 -0.98 13.03 -2.02
C CYS A 409 0.52 12.79 -1.87
N GLY A 410 1.34 13.33 -2.77
CA GLY A 410 2.79 13.10 -2.77
C GLY A 410 3.19 11.71 -3.29
N TYR A 411 4.44 11.32 -3.02
CA TYR A 411 5.03 10.11 -3.60
C TYR A 411 6.02 9.40 -2.67
N LEU A 412 6.38 8.18 -3.03
CA LEU A 412 7.46 7.40 -2.43
C LEU A 412 8.31 6.83 -3.57
N LEU A 413 9.61 7.13 -3.61
CA LEU A 413 10.52 6.42 -4.50
C LEU A 413 11.33 5.40 -3.70
N ARG A 414 11.30 4.15 -4.15
CA ARG A 414 12.11 3.06 -3.62
C ARG A 414 13.11 2.63 -4.67
N THR A 415 14.35 2.47 -4.27
CA THR A 415 15.44 2.08 -5.15
C THR A 415 16.12 0.83 -4.58
N LYS A 416 16.45 -0.11 -5.45
CA LYS A 416 17.15 -1.35 -5.09
C LYS A 416 18.23 -1.66 -6.12
N ALA A 417 19.24 -2.43 -5.72
CA ALA A 417 20.18 -3.00 -6.67
C ALA A 417 19.44 -3.79 -7.76
N ALA A 418 19.83 -3.62 -9.02
CA ALA A 418 19.14 -4.22 -10.17
C ALA A 418 19.15 -5.77 -10.13
N SER A 419 20.11 -6.34 -9.42
CA SER A 419 20.23 -7.79 -9.17
C SER A 419 19.23 -8.34 -8.15
N LEU A 420 18.58 -7.48 -7.35
CA LEU A 420 17.66 -7.90 -6.30
C LEU A 420 16.22 -8.00 -6.81
N ASN A 421 15.56 -9.11 -6.46
CA ASN A 421 14.16 -9.33 -6.81
C ASN A 421 13.20 -8.56 -5.90
N GLU A 422 13.46 -8.50 -4.59
CA GLU A 422 12.59 -7.87 -3.59
C GLU A 422 12.89 -6.36 -3.40
N GLY A 423 11.87 -5.58 -3.04
CA GLY A 423 11.94 -4.10 -3.03
C GLY A 423 11.42 -3.41 -1.77
N GLY A 424 11.18 -4.14 -0.68
CA GLY A 424 10.71 -3.56 0.57
C GLY A 424 11.83 -2.83 1.33
N VAL A 425 11.62 -1.56 1.70
CA VAL A 425 12.56 -0.81 2.57
C VAL A 425 12.53 -1.41 3.98
N VAL A 426 11.33 -1.64 4.51
CA VAL A 426 11.11 -2.26 5.84
C VAL A 426 11.69 -3.67 5.92
N ALA A 427 11.59 -4.43 4.83
CA ALA A 427 12.16 -5.76 4.69
C ALA A 427 13.69 -5.75 4.48
N GLY A 428 14.30 -4.58 4.34
CA GLY A 428 15.75 -4.42 4.25
C GLY A 428 16.34 -4.53 2.83
N TYR A 429 15.53 -4.66 1.79
CA TYR A 429 16.00 -4.83 0.40
C TYR A 429 16.21 -3.52 -0.35
N ALA A 430 15.39 -2.50 -0.04
CA ALA A 430 15.39 -1.23 -0.76
C ALA A 430 15.87 -0.06 0.10
N PHE A 431 16.12 1.03 -0.61
CA PHE A 431 16.54 2.33 -0.10
C PHE A 431 15.49 3.35 -0.50
N LEU A 432 15.23 4.31 0.39
CA LEU A 432 14.39 5.46 0.06
C LEU A 432 15.13 6.36 -0.93
N ASN A 433 14.40 6.97 -1.85
CA ASN A 433 14.96 7.90 -2.82
C ASN A 433 13.96 9.04 -3.07
N SER A 434 14.34 10.03 -3.89
CA SER A 434 13.45 11.06 -4.38
C SER A 434 13.61 11.25 -5.89
N ILE A 435 12.70 12.00 -6.49
CA ILE A 435 12.66 12.20 -7.94
C ILE A 435 13.36 13.51 -8.29
N PHE A 436 14.24 13.44 -9.30
CA PHE A 436 14.77 14.58 -10.05
C PHE A 436 14.12 14.55 -11.44
N LEU A 437 13.28 15.53 -11.75
CA LEU A 437 12.57 15.57 -13.04
C LEU A 437 13.51 15.95 -14.18
N THR A 438 13.38 15.22 -15.28
CA THR A 438 14.08 15.46 -16.55
C THR A 438 13.15 15.57 -17.73
#